data_AF-A0A2S9GYF1-F1
#
_entry.id   AF-A0A2S9GYF1-F1
#
_cell.length_a   1.000
_cell.length_b   1.000
_cell.length_c   1.000
_cell.angle_alpha   90.00
_cell.angle_beta   90.00
_cell.angle_gamma   90.00
#
_symmetry.space_group_name_H-M   'P 1'
#
loop_
_entity.id
_entity.type
_entity.pdbx_description
1 polymer ?
#
loop_
_entity_poly.entity_id
_entity_poly.type
_entity_poly.pdbx_seq_one_letter_code
_entity_poly.pdbx_strand_id
1 'polypeptide(L)'
;MQKQIDAINERLDAGQGKFGEVADALSKITAHLQSQDAAMSLMADKVNQNAEGTQSILEMWNGGVKTVRFFCRLAEGWRFFIREMLIPVFLPLMGIGVVIYYFNHGDFPKWAAALFKLIA
;
A
#
# COMPACT_ATOMS: atom_id res chain seq x y z
N MET A 1 29.10 68.85 38.77
CA MET A 1 29.58 67.83 37.82
C MET A 1 29.42 66.41 38.36
N GLN A 2 29.85 66.10 39.59
CA GLN A 2 29.70 64.74 40.18
C GLN A 2 28.26 64.17 40.14
N LYS A 3 27.24 64.95 40.54
CA LYS A 3 25.84 64.48 40.49
C LYS A 3 25.35 64.00 39.11
N GLN A 4 25.88 64.56 38.02
CA GLN A 4 25.52 64.10 36.67
C GLN A 4 26.25 62.82 36.29
N ILE A 5 27.49 62.65 36.75
CA ILE A 5 28.27 61.42 36.55
C ILE A 5 27.63 60.26 37.30
N ASP A 6 27.17 60.49 38.54
CA ASP A 6 26.49 59.47 39.34
C ASP A 6 25.16 59.03 38.69
N ALA A 7 24.35 59.98 38.21
CA ALA A 7 23.10 59.68 37.52
C ALA A 7 23.29 58.95 36.17
N ILE A 8 24.42 59.18 35.50
CA ILE A 8 24.78 58.45 34.26
C ILE A 8 25.23 57.03 34.60
N ASN A 9 26.03 56.84 35.65
CA ASN A 9 26.46 55.50 36.09
C ASN A 9 25.28 54.63 36.51
N GLU A 10 24.32 55.19 37.27
CA GLU A 10 23.13 54.46 37.69
C GLU A 10 22.27 54.01 36.49
N ARG A 11 22.14 54.86 35.47
CA ARG A 11 21.45 54.50 34.21
C ARG A 11 22.21 53.47 33.39
N LEU A 12 23.54 53.51 33.42
CA LEU A 12 24.39 52.54 32.72
C LEU A 12 24.27 51.15 33.36
N ASP A 13 24.28 51.09 34.69
CA ASP A 13 24.12 49.86 35.47
C ASP A 13 22.72 49.26 35.29
N ALA A 14 21.68 50.11 35.35
CA ALA A 14 20.30 49.71 35.06
C ALA A 14 20.13 49.25 33.59
N GLY A 15 20.87 49.86 32.67
CA GLY A 15 20.91 49.46 31.26
C GLY A 15 21.56 48.09 31.07
N GLN A 16 22.73 47.85 31.70
CA GLN A 16 23.42 46.56 31.65
C GLN A 16 22.56 45.42 32.21
N GLY A 17 21.82 45.66 33.31
CA GLY A 17 20.88 44.68 33.85
C GLY A 17 19.79 44.28 32.83
N LYS A 18 19.18 45.26 32.17
CA LYS A 18 18.16 45.01 31.13
C LYS A 18 18.72 44.33 29.89
N PHE A 19 19.93 44.70 29.46
CA PHE A 19 20.60 44.03 28.35
C PHE A 19 20.94 42.57 28.68
N GLY A 20 21.34 42.28 29.91
CA GLY A 20 21.56 40.92 30.39
C GLY A 20 20.27 40.09 30.38
N GLU A 21 19.17 40.66 30.85
CA GLU A 21 17.85 39.99 30.86
C GLU A 21 17.36 39.70 29.44
N VAL A 22 17.49 40.65 28.52
CA VAL A 22 17.14 40.47 27.10
C VAL A 22 18.05 39.43 26.44
N ALA A 23 19.34 39.43 26.73
CA ALA A 23 20.28 38.44 26.20
C ALA A 23 19.95 37.02 26.68
N ASP A 24 19.57 36.85 27.95
CA ASP A 24 19.15 35.56 28.49
C ASP A 24 17.82 35.09 27.88
N ALA A 25 16.86 36.00 27.70
CA ALA A 25 15.61 35.71 27.01
C ALA A 25 15.84 35.29 25.55
N LEU A 26 16.74 35.98 24.83
CA LEU A 26 17.07 35.68 23.43
C LEU A 26 17.79 34.33 23.30
N SER A 27 18.69 34.03 24.24
CA SER A 27 19.36 32.73 24.37
C SER A 27 18.35 31.59 24.53
N LYS A 28 17.39 31.74 25.45
CA LYS A 28 16.32 30.74 25.66
C LYS A 28 15.44 30.55 24.43
N ILE A 29 15.06 31.64 23.76
CA ILE A 29 14.27 31.57 22.53
C ILE A 29 15.05 30.85 21.43
N THR A 30 16.34 31.16 21.27
CA THR A 30 17.20 30.52 20.27
C THR A 30 17.31 29.02 20.51
N ALA A 31 17.56 28.60 21.75
CA ALA A 31 17.60 27.19 22.11
C ALA A 31 16.25 26.48 21.89
N HIS A 32 15.15 27.16 22.17
CA HIS A 32 13.81 26.62 21.94
C HIS A 32 13.48 26.49 20.44
N LEU A 33 13.87 27.45 19.61
CA LEU A 33 13.70 27.39 18.16
C LEU A 33 14.55 26.27 17.55
N GLN A 34 15.79 26.09 18.00
CA GLN A 34 16.61 24.95 17.56
C GLN A 34 15.98 23.61 17.91
N SER A 35 15.38 23.48 19.09
CA SER A 35 14.71 22.22 19.46
C SER A 35 13.41 22.00 18.68
N GLN A 36 12.65 23.06 18.38
CA GLN A 36 11.47 22.97 17.52
C GLN A 36 11.84 22.60 16.08
N ASP A 37 12.91 23.17 15.53
CA ASP A 37 13.35 22.89 14.17
C ASP A 37 13.78 21.42 14.03
N ALA A 38 14.53 20.90 15.00
CA ALA A 38 14.87 19.48 15.07
C ALA A 38 13.62 18.57 15.19
N ALA A 39 12.62 18.99 15.97
CA ALA A 39 11.36 18.26 16.09
C ALA A 39 10.53 18.30 14.78
N MET A 40 10.49 19.45 14.09
CA MET A 40 9.81 19.59 12.82
C MET A 40 10.47 18.75 11.72
N SER A 41 11.81 18.70 11.66
CA SER A 41 12.53 17.83 10.74
C SER A 41 12.15 16.37 10.95
N LEU A 42 12.13 15.89 12.20
CA LEU A 42 11.71 14.52 12.51
C LEU A 42 10.26 14.23 12.15
N MET A 43 9.35 15.20 12.33
CA MET A 43 7.96 15.05 11.90
C MET A 43 7.83 15.02 10.39
N ALA A 44 8.57 15.85 9.67
CA ALA A 44 8.59 15.86 8.20
C ALA A 44 9.05 14.50 7.65
N ASP A 45 10.10 13.91 8.23
CA ASP A 45 10.57 12.58 7.84
C ASP A 45 9.51 11.49 8.07
N LYS A 46 8.83 11.52 9.22
CA LYS A 46 7.75 10.56 9.52
C LYS A 46 6.56 10.73 8.58
N VAL A 47 6.20 11.97 8.24
CA VAL A 47 5.12 12.25 7.29
C VAL A 47 5.48 11.73 5.89
N ASN A 48 6.72 11.94 5.45
CA ASN A 48 7.20 11.41 4.17
C ASN A 48 7.15 9.88 4.13
N GLN A 49 7.66 9.21 5.17
CA GLN A 49 7.58 7.74 5.26
C GLN A 49 6.14 7.23 5.24
N ASN A 50 5.22 7.92 5.91
CA ASN A 50 3.81 7.53 5.92
C ASN A 50 3.13 7.78 4.57
N ALA A 51 3.51 8.85 3.86
CA ALA A 51 3.05 9.13 2.51
C ALA A 51 3.53 8.05 1.52
N GLU A 52 4.81 7.67 1.57
CA GLU A 52 5.38 6.57 0.78
C GLU A 52 4.68 5.23 1.07
N GLY A 53 4.47 4.91 2.35
CA GLY A 53 3.75 3.70 2.76
C GLY A 53 2.31 3.68 2.24
N THR A 54 1.61 4.82 2.29
CA THR A 54 0.24 4.94 1.80
C THR A 54 0.16 4.80 0.27
N GLN A 55 1.11 5.38 -0.46
CA GLN A 55 1.21 5.23 -1.92
C GLN A 55 1.43 3.77 -2.31
N SER A 56 2.34 3.07 -1.63
CA SER A 56 2.59 1.63 -1.86
C SER A 56 1.33 0.78 -1.64
N ILE A 57 0.58 1.04 -0.56
CA ILE A 57 -0.69 0.35 -0.29
C ILE A 57 -1.72 0.63 -1.39
N LEU A 58 -1.82 1.87 -1.86
CA LEU A 58 -2.71 2.24 -2.96
C LEU A 58 -2.34 1.53 -4.27
N GLU A 59 -1.05 1.41 -4.58
CA GLU A 59 -0.55 0.67 -5.75
C GLU A 59 -0.87 -0.82 -5.64
N MET A 60 -0.59 -1.44 -4.49
CA MET A 60 -0.94 -2.85 -4.24
C MET A 60 -2.45 -3.10 -4.36
N TRP A 61 -3.27 -2.19 -3.83
CA TRP A 61 -4.72 -2.28 -3.93
C TRP A 61 -5.20 -2.18 -5.38
N ASN A 62 -4.70 -1.20 -6.15
CA ASN A 62 -5.05 -1.04 -7.56
C ASN A 62 -4.61 -2.26 -8.39
N GLY A 63 -3.42 -2.80 -8.12
CA GLY A 63 -2.94 -4.04 -8.74
C GLY A 63 -3.81 -5.26 -8.39
N GLY A 64 -4.21 -5.37 -7.12
CA GLY A 64 -5.12 -6.42 -6.65
C GLY A 64 -6.49 -6.35 -7.30
N VAL A 65 -7.11 -5.17 -7.35
CA VAL A 65 -8.42 -4.95 -7.99
C VAL A 65 -8.37 -5.29 -9.48
N LYS A 66 -7.30 -4.91 -10.19
CA LYS A 66 -7.12 -5.25 -11.60
C LYS A 66 -7.02 -6.76 -11.82
N THR A 67 -6.28 -7.44 -10.95
CA THR A 67 -6.12 -8.90 -10.97
C THR A 67 -7.45 -9.61 -10.72
N VAL A 68 -8.20 -9.21 -9.70
CA VAL A 68 -9.52 -9.77 -9.40
C VAL A 68 -10.46 -9.58 -10.58
N ARG A 69 -10.50 -8.39 -11.19
CA ARG A 69 -11.33 -8.14 -12.39
C ARG A 69 -10.93 -9.00 -13.58
N PHE A 70 -9.64 -9.24 -13.78
CA PHE A 70 -9.16 -10.15 -14.81
C PHE A 70 -9.66 -11.58 -14.57
N PHE A 71 -9.53 -12.08 -13.34
CA PHE A 71 -10.03 -13.41 -12.98
C PHE A 71 -11.55 -13.52 -13.07
N CYS A 72 -12.31 -12.48 -12.70
CA CYS A 72 -13.76 -12.47 -12.88
C CYS A 72 -14.15 -12.56 -14.36
N ARG A 73 -13.51 -11.78 -15.24
CA ARG A 73 -13.74 -11.88 -16.69
C ARG A 73 -13.33 -13.25 -17.26
N LEU A 74 -12.24 -13.82 -16.76
CA LEU A 74 -11.78 -15.14 -17.14
C LEU A 74 -12.76 -16.23 -16.68
N ALA A 75 -13.33 -16.10 -15.49
CA ALA A 75 -14.35 -17.00 -14.97
C ALA A 75 -15.65 -16.92 -15.78
N GLU A 76 -16.07 -15.72 -16.19
CA GLU A 76 -17.21 -15.54 -17.11
C GLU A 76 -16.96 -16.21 -18.46
N GLY A 77 -15.78 -15.99 -19.05
CA GLY A 77 -15.36 -16.65 -20.30
C GLY A 77 -15.27 -18.17 -20.16
N TRP A 78 -14.77 -18.67 -19.02
CA TRP A 78 -14.67 -20.09 -18.71
C TRP A 78 -16.04 -20.75 -18.59
N ARG A 79 -17.00 -20.05 -17.98
CA ARG A 79 -18.39 -20.52 -17.87
C ARG A 79 -19.04 -20.64 -19.24
N PHE A 80 -18.79 -19.69 -20.14
CA PHE A 80 -19.23 -19.77 -21.53
C PHE A 80 -18.55 -20.93 -22.26
N PHE A 81 -17.23 -21.08 -22.14
CA PHE A 81 -16.48 -22.17 -22.74
C PHE A 81 -16.98 -23.56 -22.32
N ILE A 82 -17.24 -23.77 -21.03
CA ILE A 82 -17.79 -25.04 -20.54
C ILE A 82 -19.20 -25.27 -21.10
N ARG A 83 -20.06 -24.25 -21.04
CA ARG A 83 -21.46 -24.38 -21.43
C ARG A 83 -21.64 -24.57 -22.94
N GLU A 84 -20.83 -23.90 -23.74
CA GLU A 84 -21.00 -23.84 -25.19
C GLU A 84 -20.06 -24.79 -25.94
N MET A 85 -18.94 -25.21 -25.33
CA MET A 85 -17.95 -26.06 -26.01
C MET A 85 -17.79 -27.41 -25.31
N LEU A 86 -17.59 -27.42 -23.99
CA LEU A 86 -17.32 -28.68 -23.28
C LEU A 86 -18.55 -29.61 -23.26
N ILE A 87 -19.73 -29.08 -22.92
CA ILE A 87 -20.94 -29.89 -22.82
C ILE A 87 -21.51 -30.27 -24.20
N PRO A 88 -21.82 -29.34 -25.12
CA PRO A 88 -22.54 -29.67 -26.33
C PRO A 88 -21.64 -30.21 -27.46
N VAL A 89 -20.32 -30.00 -27.41
CA VAL A 89 -19.41 -30.48 -28.46
C VAL A 89 -18.53 -31.61 -27.94
N PHE A 90 -17.84 -31.40 -26.81
CA PHE A 90 -16.86 -32.37 -26.33
C PHE A 90 -17.51 -33.64 -25.75
N LEU A 91 -18.59 -33.49 -24.96
CA LEU A 91 -19.31 -34.63 -24.37
C LEU A 91 -19.89 -35.60 -25.42
N PRO A 92 -20.63 -35.16 -26.47
CA PRO A 92 -21.14 -36.08 -27.47
C PRO A 92 -20.03 -36.66 -28.35
N LEU A 93 -18.99 -35.89 -28.71
CA LEU A 93 -17.84 -36.44 -29.45
C LEU A 93 -17.12 -37.54 -28.66
N MET A 94 -16.94 -37.34 -27.35
CA MET A 94 -16.42 -38.36 -26.45
C MET A 94 -17.33 -39.58 -26.40
N GLY A 95 -18.65 -39.39 -26.29
CA GLY A 95 -19.63 -40.47 -26.34
C GLY A 95 -19.56 -41.28 -27.64
N ILE A 96 -19.53 -40.61 -28.79
CA ILE A 96 -19.40 -41.24 -30.11
C ILE A 96 -18.06 -41.99 -30.21
N GLY A 97 -16.97 -41.40 -29.74
CA GLY A 97 -15.65 -42.03 -29.70
C GLY A 97 -15.64 -43.31 -28.87
N VAL A 98 -16.31 -43.32 -27.70
CA VAL A 98 -16.47 -44.52 -26.87
C VAL A 98 -17.28 -45.60 -27.59
N VAL A 99 -18.36 -45.23 -28.29
CA VAL A 99 -19.18 -46.16 -29.07
C VAL A 99 -18.39 -46.79 -30.21
N ILE A 100 -17.67 -46.00 -31.00
CA ILE A 100 -16.80 -46.49 -32.09
C ILE A 100 -15.71 -47.41 -31.52
N TYR A 101 -15.09 -47.02 -30.41
CA TYR A 101 -14.06 -47.83 -29.75
C TYR A 101 -14.62 -49.18 -29.30
N TYR A 102 -15.81 -49.18 -28.69
CA TYR A 102 -16.49 -50.39 -28.24
C TYR A 102 -16.80 -51.35 -29.41
N PHE A 103 -17.27 -50.83 -30.54
CA PHE A 103 -17.51 -51.66 -31.73
C PHE A 103 -16.23 -52.26 -32.32
N ASN A 104 -15.11 -51.54 -32.27
CA ASN A 104 -13.85 -52.00 -32.84
C ASN A 104 -13.05 -52.94 -31.91
N HIS A 105 -13.14 -52.76 -30.60
CA HIS A 105 -12.29 -53.47 -29.63
C HIS A 105 -13.07 -54.37 -28.65
N GLY A 106 -14.40 -54.30 -28.61
CA GLY A 106 -15.25 -55.11 -27.72
C GLY A 106 -15.18 -54.74 -26.23
N ASP A 107 -14.20 -53.94 -25.83
CA ASP A 107 -13.96 -53.53 -24.45
C ASP A 107 -14.30 -52.05 -24.22
N PHE A 108 -14.73 -51.72 -23.00
CA PHE A 108 -14.97 -50.34 -22.60
C PHE A 108 -13.64 -49.63 -22.27
N PRO A 109 -13.39 -48.43 -22.82
CA PRO A 109 -12.12 -47.75 -22.60
C PRO A 109 -11.94 -47.33 -21.13
N LYS A 110 -10.78 -47.68 -20.55
CA LYS A 110 -10.45 -47.44 -19.13
C LYS A 110 -10.48 -45.96 -18.74
N TRP A 111 -10.13 -45.05 -19.65
CA TRP A 111 -10.16 -43.61 -19.42
C TRP A 111 -11.60 -43.08 -19.29
N ALA A 112 -12.55 -43.62 -20.06
CA ALA A 112 -13.96 -43.21 -20.00
C ALA A 112 -14.62 -43.67 -18.70
N ALA A 113 -14.31 -44.89 -18.26
CA ALA A 113 -14.74 -45.40 -16.96
C ALA A 113 -14.16 -44.58 -15.80
N ALA A 114 -12.89 -44.15 -15.90
CA ALA A 114 -12.26 -43.30 -14.90
C ALA A 114 -12.91 -41.89 -14.83
N LEU A 115 -13.24 -41.29 -15.98
CA LEU A 115 -13.96 -40.02 -16.02
C LEU A 115 -15.36 -40.12 -15.43
N PHE A 116 -16.10 -41.18 -15.76
CA PHE A 116 -17.43 -41.41 -15.20
C PHE A 116 -17.37 -41.59 -13.68
N LYS A 117 -16.37 -42.30 -13.17
CA LYS A 117 -16.13 -42.50 -11.73
C LYS A 117 -15.64 -41.25 -10.98
N LEU A 118 -15.11 -40.26 -11.68
CA LEU A 118 -14.73 -38.96 -11.10
C LEU A 118 -15.89 -37.96 -11.07
N ILE A 119 -16.85 -38.13 -11.97
CA ILE A 119 -18.02 -37.23 -12.11
C ILE A 119 -19.22 -37.74 -11.29
N ALA A 120 -19.37 -39.06 -11.13
CA ALA A 120 -20.39 -39.73 -10.30
C ALA A 120 -19.87 -39.99 -8.88
#